data_AF-A0A1Q7E1D3-F1
#
_entry.id   AF-A0A1Q7E1D3-F1
#
_cell.length_a   1.000
_cell.length_b   1.000
_cell.length_c   1.000
_cell.angle_alpha   90.00
_cell.angle_beta   90.00
_cell.angle_gamma   90.00
#
_symmetry.space_group_name_H-M   'P 1'
#
loop_
_entity.id
_entity.type
_entity.pdbx_description
1 polymer ?
#
loop_
_entity_poly.entity_id
_entity_poly.type
_entity_poly.pdbx_seq_one_letter_code
_entity_poly.pdbx_strand_id
1 'polypeptide(L)'
;MERGAAIPAIARYFWSPGFGEGWAEYAEQLADEMGVYSSDTARLGALADLTLSAALLVVDTGINAFGWTRDDGIQFLEAHTRVPQIRAEVPVDRYPVWPAQGLSYALGRLEIRRLRALAEQTLGAKFDIKTFHDRVLEDGAVPLPLLRDKIERWLTAPR
;
A
#
# COMPACT_ATOMS: atom_id res chain seq x y z
N MET A 1 -3.00 -19.50 10.07
CA MET A 1 -3.76 -20.57 9.39
C MET A 1 -3.74 -20.24 7.91
N GLU A 2 -2.88 -20.90 7.13
CA GLU A 2 -2.92 -20.77 5.67
C GLU A 2 -4.26 -21.31 5.19
N ARG A 3 -5.11 -20.44 4.63
CA ARG A 3 -6.45 -20.81 4.16
C ARG A 3 -6.42 -21.76 2.96
N GLY A 4 -5.25 -22.06 2.38
CA GLY A 4 -5.01 -23.15 1.43
C GLY A 4 -6.10 -23.26 0.35
N ALA A 5 -6.83 -24.38 0.35
CA ALA A 5 -7.89 -24.67 -0.61
C ALA A 5 -9.14 -23.76 -0.50
N ALA A 6 -9.33 -23.05 0.61
CA ALA A 6 -10.49 -22.18 0.85
C ALA A 6 -10.40 -20.82 0.14
N ILE A 7 -9.21 -20.42 -0.32
CA ILE A 7 -9.04 -19.22 -1.16
C ILE A 7 -9.44 -19.57 -2.60
N PRO A 8 -10.22 -18.72 -3.31
CA PRO A 8 -10.55 -18.93 -4.72
C PRO A 8 -9.31 -19.23 -5.57
N ALA A 9 -9.39 -20.20 -6.49
CA ALA A 9 -8.23 -20.67 -7.25
C ALA A 9 -7.47 -19.55 -7.96
N ILE A 10 -8.19 -18.56 -8.50
CA ILE A 10 -7.58 -17.40 -9.15
C ILE A 10 -6.71 -16.59 -8.19
N ALA A 11 -7.12 -16.38 -6.94
CA ALA A 11 -6.35 -15.62 -5.95
C ALA A 11 -5.15 -16.40 -5.38
N ARG A 12 -5.00 -17.68 -5.71
CA ARG A 12 -3.78 -18.46 -5.41
C ARG A 12 -2.68 -18.27 -6.46
N TYR A 13 -3.04 -17.90 -7.68
CA TYR A 13 -2.10 -17.76 -8.80
C TYR A 13 -1.98 -16.32 -9.30
N PHE A 14 -2.97 -15.49 -9.03
CA PHE A 14 -2.99 -14.07 -9.32
C PHE A 14 -2.60 -13.29 -8.06
N TRP A 15 -1.68 -12.34 -8.22
CA TRP A 15 -1.25 -11.44 -7.16
C TRP A 15 -1.47 -10.00 -7.62
N SER A 16 -2.30 -9.26 -6.90
CA SER A 16 -2.52 -7.82 -7.12
C SER A 16 -1.39 -7.01 -6.44
N PRO A 17 -0.53 -6.30 -7.21
CA PRO A 17 0.53 -5.49 -6.61
C PRO A 17 -0.02 -4.40 -5.70
N GLY A 18 -1.13 -3.76 -6.09
CA GLY A 18 -1.79 -2.75 -5.28
C GLY A 18 -2.27 -3.29 -3.93
N PHE A 19 -2.68 -4.56 -3.86
CA PHE A 19 -3.04 -5.17 -2.58
C PHE A 19 -1.80 -5.56 -1.78
N GLY A 20 -0.88 -6.31 -2.38
CA GLY A 20 0.25 -6.87 -1.66
C GLY A 20 1.19 -5.80 -1.12
N GLU A 21 1.60 -4.86 -1.98
CA GLU A 21 2.46 -3.74 -1.59
C GLU A 21 1.72 -2.77 -0.66
N GLY A 22 0.44 -2.51 -0.95
CA GLY A 22 -0.40 -1.67 -0.10
C GLY A 22 -0.59 -2.22 1.31
N TRP A 23 -0.75 -3.54 1.44
CA TRP A 23 -0.83 -4.22 2.73
C TRP A 23 0.48 -4.14 3.49
N ALA A 24 1.63 -4.32 2.82
CA ALA A 24 2.94 -4.19 3.45
C ALA A 24 3.16 -2.78 4.01
N GLU A 25 2.94 -1.74 3.21
CA GLU A 25 3.10 -0.35 3.66
C GLU A 25 2.05 0.04 4.73
N TYR A 26 0.83 -0.53 4.67
CA TYR A 26 -0.16 -0.41 5.75
C TYR A 26 0.32 -1.09 7.04
N ALA A 27 0.95 -2.26 6.96
CA ALA A 27 1.45 -3.00 8.11
C ALA A 27 2.64 -2.27 8.78
N GLU A 28 3.49 -1.58 8.01
CA GLU A 28 4.53 -0.70 8.57
C GLU A 28 3.93 0.45 9.39
N GLN A 29 2.83 1.04 8.91
CA GLN A 29 2.11 2.05 9.70
C GLN A 29 1.47 1.42 10.95
N LEU A 30 0.86 0.24 10.83
CA LEU A 30 0.28 -0.48 11.96
C LEU A 30 1.33 -0.81 13.02
N ALA A 31 2.55 -1.16 12.62
CA ALA A 31 3.66 -1.38 13.54
C ALA A 31 3.99 -0.12 14.36
N ASP A 32 3.85 1.07 13.77
CA ASP A 32 3.98 2.33 14.51
C ASP A 32 2.87 2.50 15.53
N GLU A 33 1.62 2.29 15.10
CA GLU A 33 0.43 2.42 15.96
C GLU A 33 0.46 1.43 17.15
N MET A 34 1.08 0.27 16.96
CA MET A 34 1.28 -0.73 18.01
C MET A 34 2.50 -0.45 18.90
N GLY A 35 3.34 0.51 18.55
CA GLY A 35 4.57 0.83 19.31
C GLY A 35 5.62 -0.28 19.26
N VAL A 36 5.69 -1.05 18.16
CA VAL A 36 6.59 -2.22 18.08
C VAL A 36 7.92 -1.95 17.36
N TYR A 37 8.16 -0.72 16.89
CA TYR A 37 9.49 -0.34 16.41
C TYR A 37 10.51 -0.43 17.54
N SER A 38 11.68 -1.02 17.25
CA SER A 38 12.72 -1.27 18.24
C SER A 38 13.41 -0.01 18.77
N SER A 39 13.31 1.12 18.04
CA SER A 39 13.90 2.40 18.40
C SER A 39 13.32 3.54 17.55
N ASP A 40 13.53 4.78 17.99
CA ASP A 40 13.22 5.98 17.19
C ASP A 40 13.94 5.99 15.84
N THR A 41 15.14 5.42 15.77
CA THR A 41 15.88 5.26 14.51
C THR A 41 15.20 4.27 13.57
N ALA A 42 14.70 3.13 14.08
CA ALA A 42 13.95 2.18 13.27
C ALA A 42 12.64 2.81 12.75
N ARG A 43 11.94 3.54 13.63
CA ARG A 43 10.74 4.30 13.28
C ARG A 43 11.03 5.38 12.22
N LEU A 44 12.14 6.11 12.35
CA LEU A 44 12.58 7.08 11.35
C LEU A 44 12.86 6.42 9.99
N GLY A 45 13.44 5.23 9.98
CA GLY A 45 13.63 4.43 8.77
C GLY A 45 12.32 4.13 8.06
N ALA A 46 11.32 3.63 8.79
CA ALA A 46 9.98 3.38 8.24
C ALA A 46 9.32 4.66 7.68
N LEU A 47 9.46 5.79 8.38
CA LEU A 47 8.98 7.08 7.86
C LEU A 47 9.72 7.54 6.60
N ALA A 48 11.02 7.24 6.48
CA ALA A 48 11.79 7.53 5.29
C ALA A 48 11.35 6.68 4.09
N ASP A 49 11.07 5.39 4.30
CA ASP A 49 10.55 4.50 3.26
C ASP A 49 9.11 4.87 2.86
N LEU A 50 8.27 5.29 3.82
CA LEU A 50 6.95 5.85 3.56
C LEU A 50 7.01 7.12 2.69
N THR A 51 7.99 7.99 2.96
CA THR A 51 8.23 9.21 2.19
C THR A 51 8.70 8.88 0.77
N LEU A 52 9.55 7.87 0.62
CA LEU A 52 9.96 7.37 -0.68
C LEU A 52 8.75 6.85 -1.47
N SER A 53 7.92 5.96 -0.89
CA SER A 53 6.71 5.45 -1.54
C SER A 53 5.80 6.58 -2.04
N ALA A 54 5.60 7.62 -1.22
CA ALA A 54 4.82 8.80 -1.63
C ALA A 54 5.47 9.56 -2.79
N ALA A 55 6.79 9.71 -2.80
CA ALA A 55 7.51 10.37 -3.89
C ALA A 55 7.44 9.56 -5.20
N LEU A 56 7.43 8.22 -5.12
CA LEU A 56 7.33 7.34 -6.29
C LEU A 56 6.00 7.47 -7.04
N LEU A 57 4.90 7.85 -6.36
CA LEU A 57 3.64 8.21 -7.02
C LEU A 57 3.84 9.37 -8.01
N VAL A 58 4.57 10.39 -7.56
CA VAL A 58 4.82 11.60 -8.35
C VAL A 58 5.75 11.28 -9.51
N VAL A 59 6.81 10.50 -9.27
CA VAL A 59 7.77 10.14 -10.32
C VAL A 59 7.14 9.26 -11.40
N ASP A 60 6.40 8.21 -11.02
CA ASP A 60 5.78 7.31 -12.01
C ASP A 60 4.77 8.06 -12.89
N THR A 61 3.88 8.86 -12.28
CA THR A 61 2.95 9.71 -13.04
C THR A 61 3.65 10.81 -13.82
N GLY A 62 4.70 11.41 -13.25
CA GLY A 62 5.55 12.41 -13.90
C GLY A 62 6.09 11.90 -15.23
N ILE A 63 6.72 10.72 -15.21
CA ILE A 63 7.31 10.08 -16.38
C ILE A 63 6.22 9.63 -17.35
N ASN A 64 5.21 8.89 -16.87
CA ASN A 64 4.28 8.18 -17.74
C ASN A 64 3.07 8.99 -18.21
N ALA A 65 2.78 10.14 -17.58
CA ALA A 65 1.62 10.98 -17.91
C ALA A 65 1.95 12.46 -18.12
N PHE A 66 3.01 13.00 -17.50
CA PHE A 66 3.35 14.43 -17.56
C PHE A 66 4.63 14.74 -18.35
N GLY A 67 5.24 13.74 -18.99
CA GLY A 67 6.38 13.92 -19.88
C GLY A 67 7.70 14.24 -19.17
N TRP A 68 7.84 13.87 -17.90
CA TRP A 68 9.12 14.01 -17.20
C TRP A 68 10.20 13.15 -17.83
N THR A 69 11.41 13.70 -17.89
CA THR A 69 12.61 12.98 -18.25
C THR A 69 13.11 12.12 -17.08
N ARG A 70 14.07 11.23 -17.37
CA ARG A 70 14.81 10.49 -16.33
C ARG A 70 15.41 11.45 -15.29
N ASP A 71 16.03 12.53 -15.74
CA ASP A 71 16.72 13.48 -14.86
C ASP A 71 15.73 14.24 -13.96
N ASP A 72 14.55 14.62 -14.49
CA ASP A 72 13.48 15.22 -13.68
C ASP A 72 13.05 14.28 -12.54
N GLY A 73 12.91 12.98 -12.84
CA GLY A 73 12.55 11.96 -11.85
C GLY A 73 13.61 11.79 -10.75
N ILE A 74 14.89 11.74 -11.12
CA ILE A 74 16.00 11.62 -10.16
C ILE A 74 16.08 12.87 -9.29
N GLN A 75 16.07 14.06 -9.90
CA GLN A 75 16.11 15.32 -9.17
C GLN A 75 14.95 15.46 -8.20
N PHE A 76 13.75 15.00 -8.58
CA PHE A 76 12.60 15.00 -7.70
C PHE A 76 12.84 14.11 -6.46
N LEU A 77 13.37 12.90 -6.63
CA LEU A 77 13.65 11.99 -5.52
C LEU A 77 14.74 12.53 -4.60
N GLU A 78 15.80 13.11 -5.15
CA GLU A 78 16.88 13.72 -4.37
C GLU A 78 16.41 14.94 -3.57
N ALA A 79 15.48 15.73 -4.11
CA ALA A 79 14.94 16.90 -3.45
C ALA A 79 13.95 16.56 -2.31
N HIS A 80 13.21 15.46 -2.42
CA HIS A 80 12.11 15.12 -1.50
C HIS A 80 12.42 13.95 -0.56
N THR A 81 13.52 13.24 -0.78
CA THR A 81 13.92 12.10 0.03
C THR A 81 15.39 12.22 0.44
N ARG A 82 15.89 11.26 1.22
CA ARG A 82 17.32 11.15 1.57
C ARG A 82 17.94 9.88 0.98
N VAL A 83 17.32 9.30 -0.05
CA VAL A 83 17.89 8.10 -0.66
C VAL A 83 19.16 8.44 -1.44
N PRO A 84 20.18 7.58 -1.43
CA PRO A 84 21.34 7.74 -2.31
C PRO A 84 20.91 7.76 -3.78
N GLN A 85 21.63 8.48 -4.63
CA GLN A 85 21.34 8.58 -6.08
C GLN A 85 21.12 7.21 -6.72
N ILE A 86 21.97 6.22 -6.43
CA ILE A 86 21.83 4.85 -6.96
C ILE A 86 20.48 4.20 -6.60
N ARG A 87 19.89 4.55 -5.45
CA ARG A 87 18.56 4.08 -5.04
C ARG A 87 17.44 4.88 -5.70
N ALA A 88 17.68 6.14 -6.08
CA ALA A 88 16.74 6.96 -6.85
C ALA A 88 16.67 6.54 -8.32
N GLU A 89 17.80 6.16 -8.92
CA GLU A 89 17.89 5.74 -10.32
C GLU A 89 17.07 4.48 -10.61
N VAL A 90 17.09 3.50 -9.70
CA VAL A 90 16.40 2.21 -9.86
C VAL A 90 14.90 2.35 -10.20
N PRO A 91 14.08 3.05 -9.41
CA PRO A 91 12.67 3.21 -9.75
C PRO A 91 12.47 4.07 -11.00
N VAL A 92 13.25 5.14 -11.18
CA VAL A 92 13.14 6.04 -12.34
C VAL A 92 13.39 5.27 -13.65
N ASP A 93 14.40 4.40 -13.68
CA ASP A 93 14.72 3.57 -14.85
C ASP A 93 13.70 2.45 -15.08
N ARG A 94 13.01 2.03 -14.02
CA ARG A 94 11.99 0.98 -14.07
C ARG A 94 10.65 1.46 -14.62
N TYR A 95 10.21 2.67 -14.30
CA TYR A 95 8.84 3.10 -14.63
C TYR A 95 8.51 3.28 -16.12
N PRO A 96 9.45 3.63 -17.01
CA PRO A 96 9.20 3.58 -18.45
C PRO A 96 8.94 2.16 -18.98
N VAL A 97 9.52 1.13 -18.37
CA VAL A 97 9.35 -0.28 -18.80
C VAL A 97 8.21 -0.98 -18.07
N TRP A 98 7.84 -0.51 -16.89
CA TRP A 98 6.74 -1.03 -16.09
C TRP A 98 5.89 0.11 -15.52
N PRO A 99 5.09 0.77 -16.35
CA PRO A 99 4.31 1.93 -15.95
C PRO A 99 3.27 1.56 -14.87
N ALA A 100 2.97 2.53 -14.02
CA ALA A 100 2.06 2.42 -12.87
C ALA A 100 2.52 1.49 -11.74
N GLN A 101 3.68 0.83 -11.86
CA GLN A 101 4.20 -0.03 -10.78
C GLN A 101 4.52 0.79 -9.53
N GLY A 102 5.04 2.01 -9.66
CA GLY A 102 5.30 2.89 -8.53
C GLY A 102 4.05 3.29 -7.75
N LEU A 103 2.87 3.16 -8.37
CA LEU A 103 1.61 3.54 -7.76
C LEU A 103 1.08 2.48 -6.78
N SER A 104 1.51 1.22 -6.89
CA SER A 104 0.89 0.11 -6.16
C SER A 104 1.01 0.23 -4.64
N TYR A 105 2.16 0.70 -4.17
CA TYR A 105 2.49 0.86 -2.75
C TYR A 105 1.51 1.81 -2.05
N ALA A 106 1.62 3.10 -2.38
CA ALA A 106 0.86 4.15 -1.70
C ALA A 106 -0.64 4.10 -2.03
N LEU A 107 -1.06 3.78 -3.26
CA LEU A 107 -2.50 3.66 -3.56
C LEU A 107 -3.15 2.52 -2.76
N GLY A 108 -2.46 1.39 -2.65
CA GLY A 108 -2.92 0.26 -1.86
C GLY A 108 -3.07 0.60 -0.39
N ARG A 109 -2.05 1.22 0.22
CA ARG A 109 -2.12 1.67 1.61
C ARG A 109 -3.25 2.67 1.82
N LEU A 110 -3.38 3.66 0.94
CA LEU A 110 -4.42 4.69 1.05
C LEU A 110 -5.82 4.07 0.99
N GLU A 111 -6.06 3.10 0.12
CA GLU A 111 -7.34 2.41 0.04
C GLU A 111 -7.63 1.61 1.31
N ILE A 112 -6.66 0.83 1.82
CA ILE A 112 -6.84 0.05 3.06
C ILE A 112 -7.11 0.98 4.24
N ARG A 113 -6.42 2.12 4.35
CA ARG A 113 -6.67 3.14 5.37
C ARG A 113 -8.06 3.75 5.25
N ARG A 114 -8.50 4.07 4.03
CA ARG A 114 -9.85 4.61 3.77
C ARG A 114 -10.91 3.61 4.23
N LEU A 115 -10.73 2.33 3.89
CA LEU A 115 -11.65 1.25 4.28
C LEU A 115 -11.65 1.02 5.79
N ARG A 116 -10.50 1.11 6.46
CA ARG A 116 -10.41 1.06 7.92
C ARG A 116 -11.18 2.21 8.57
N ALA A 117 -10.94 3.44 8.13
CA ALA A 117 -11.64 4.61 8.66
C ALA A 117 -13.16 4.51 8.47
N LEU A 118 -13.61 4.00 7.32
CA LEU A 118 -15.02 3.72 7.06
C LEU A 118 -15.58 2.67 8.03
N ALA A 119 -14.84 1.59 8.30
CA ALA A 119 -15.24 0.55 9.25
C ALA A 119 -15.28 1.07 10.69
N GLU A 120 -14.29 1.86 11.11
CA GLU A 120 -14.27 2.53 12.42
C GLU A 120 -15.49 3.43 12.61
N GLN A 121 -15.81 4.25 11.59
CA GLN A 121 -16.97 5.14 11.61
C GLN A 121 -18.30 4.36 11.65
N THR A 122 -18.42 3.29 10.86
CA THR A 122 -19.68 2.56 10.70
C THR A 122 -19.97 1.62 11.88
N LEU A 123 -18.94 0.99 12.44
CA LEU A 123 -19.08 0.04 13.54
C LEU A 123 -19.02 0.73 14.91
N GLY A 124 -18.38 1.90 15.01
CA GLY A 124 -18.24 2.66 16.25
C GLY A 124 -17.63 1.80 17.36
N ALA A 125 -18.30 1.72 18.52
CA ALA A 125 -17.86 0.89 19.65
C ALA A 125 -17.79 -0.63 19.34
N LYS A 126 -18.37 -1.09 18.23
CA LYS A 126 -18.28 -2.49 17.79
C LYS A 126 -17.11 -2.74 16.83
N PHE A 127 -16.32 -1.72 16.50
CA PHE A 127 -15.14 -1.90 15.68
C PHE A 127 -14.09 -2.74 16.42
N ASP A 128 -13.59 -3.76 15.75
CA ASP A 128 -12.43 -4.53 16.16
C ASP A 128 -11.44 -4.62 15.01
N ILE A 129 -10.22 -4.18 15.27
CA ILE A 129 -9.15 -4.13 14.27
C ILE A 129 -8.77 -5.53 13.77
N LYS A 130 -8.84 -6.55 14.63
CA LYS A 130 -8.51 -7.94 14.25
C LYS A 130 -9.54 -8.47 13.27
N THR A 131 -10.83 -8.26 13.57
CA THR A 131 -11.92 -8.58 12.65
C THR A 131 -11.76 -7.84 11.32
N PHE A 132 -11.40 -6.56 11.33
CA PHE A 132 -11.13 -5.82 10.09
C PHE A 132 -9.98 -6.45 9.28
N HIS A 133 -8.85 -6.80 9.92
CA HIS A 133 -7.72 -7.44 9.24
C HIS A 133 -8.08 -8.83 8.69
N ASP A 134 -8.85 -9.62 9.43
CA ASP A 134 -9.38 -10.90 8.94
C ASP A 134 -10.21 -10.70 7.67
N ARG A 135 -11.06 -9.66 7.64
CA ARG A 135 -11.84 -9.29 6.45
C ARG A 135 -10.99 -8.77 5.31
N VAL A 136 -9.89 -8.09 5.56
CA VAL A 136 -8.99 -7.65 4.49
C VAL A 136 -8.26 -8.85 3.87
N LEU A 137 -7.76 -9.77 4.69
CA LEU A 137 -6.84 -10.83 4.27
C LEU A 137 -7.52 -12.11 3.78
N GLU A 138 -8.79 -12.33 4.09
CA GLU A 138 -9.41 -13.66 3.92
C GLU A 138 -9.46 -14.24 2.50
N ASP A 139 -9.40 -13.39 1.47
CA ASP A 139 -9.48 -13.81 0.07
C ASP A 139 -8.12 -13.78 -0.65
N GLY A 140 -7.03 -13.48 0.07
CA GLY A 140 -5.70 -13.28 -0.52
C GLY A 140 -5.56 -11.93 -1.25
N ALA A 141 -4.55 -11.83 -2.12
CA ALA A 141 -4.14 -10.59 -2.77
C ALA A 141 -5.02 -10.20 -3.97
N VAL A 142 -6.26 -9.81 -3.68
CA VAL A 142 -7.28 -9.43 -4.68
C VAL A 142 -7.10 -8.00 -5.20
N PRO A 143 -7.67 -7.64 -6.36
CA PRO A 143 -7.70 -6.24 -6.82
C PRO A 143 -8.35 -5.29 -5.80
N LEU A 144 -7.83 -4.06 -5.68
CA LEU A 144 -8.34 -3.06 -4.73
C LEU A 144 -9.86 -2.76 -4.85
N PRO A 145 -10.46 -2.67 -6.05
CA PRO A 145 -11.90 -2.52 -6.18
C PRO A 145 -12.69 -3.70 -5.58
N LEU A 146 -12.20 -4.93 -5.73
CA LEU A 146 -12.84 -6.10 -5.17
C LEU A 146 -12.74 -6.11 -3.63
N LEU A 147 -11.59 -5.71 -3.08
CA LEU A 147 -11.42 -5.49 -1.65
C LEU A 147 -12.41 -4.45 -1.13
N ARG A 148 -12.53 -3.30 -1.82
CA ARG A 148 -13.48 -2.24 -1.48
C ARG A 148 -14.90 -2.76 -1.41
N ASP A 149 -15.39 -3.37 -2.50
CA ASP A 149 -16.75 -3.87 -2.61
C ASP A 149 -17.07 -4.90 -1.52
N LYS A 150 -16.09 -5.72 -1.15
CA LYS A 150 -16.23 -6.70 -0.08
C LYS A 150 -16.37 -6.03 1.29
N ILE A 151 -15.48 -5.10 1.63
CA ILE A 151 -15.53 -4.42 2.93
C ILE A 151 -16.82 -3.61 3.06
N GLU A 152 -17.22 -2.88 2.01
CA GLU A 152 -18.46 -2.09 2.00
C GLU A 152 -19.71 -2.99 2.15
N ARG A 153 -19.73 -4.17 1.51
CA ARG A 153 -20.79 -5.17 1.72
C ARG A 153 -20.81 -5.73 3.14
N TRP A 154 -19.65 -6.03 3.72
CA TRP A 154 -19.57 -6.51 5.11
C TRP A 154 -20.13 -5.47 6.09
N LEU A 155 -19.83 -4.19 5.88
CA LEU A 155 -20.31 -3.10 6.73
C LEU A 155 -21.82 -2.82 6.61
N THR A 156 -22.42 -3.16 5.47
CA THR A 156 -23.85 -2.94 5.18
C THR A 156 -24.73 -4.17 5.36
N ALA A 157 -24.13 -5.34 5.63
CA ALA A 157 -24.88 -6.58 5.85
C ALA A 157 -25.79 -6.49 7.09
N PRO A 158 -27.02 -7.04 7.04
CA PRO A 158 -27.88 -7.15 8.21
C PRO A 158 -27.15 -7.90 9.33
N ARG A 159 -27.21 -7.37 10.55
CA ARG A 159 -26.61 -7.98 11.75
C ARG A 159 -27.56 -8.97 12.41
#